data_AF-A0AA42MYD8-F1
#
_entry.id   AF-A0AA42MYD8-F1
#
_cell.length_a   1.000
_cell.length_b   1.000
_cell.length_c   1.000
_cell.angle_alpha   90.00
_cell.angle_beta   90.00
_cell.angle_gamma   90.00
#
_symmetry.space_group_name_H-M   'P 1'
#
loop_
_entity.id
_entity.type
_entity.pdbx_description
1 polymer ?
#
loop_
_entity_poly.entity_id
_entity_poly.type
_entity_poly.pdbx_seq_one_letter_code
_entity_poly.pdbx_strand_id
1 'polypeptide(L)'
;MKADKAILDPNTIFDDVDKWESGELGADEAHIQSVGMPQKLKKLLNKSQEKKMQLVSIRLPVELIEDLKTIGKLEGMGYQSLAREVLNRFVEAENRKRINDLISEKRKLERELEEMKYELEHCKKRA
;
A
#
# COMPACT_ATOMS: atom_id res chain seq x y z
N MET A 1 -12.71 -58.87 30.18
CA MET A 1 -13.97 -58.14 30.39
C MET A 1 -13.68 -56.67 30.12
N LYS A 2 -14.28 -55.95 29.19
CA LYS A 2 -15.26 -56.20 28.12
C LYS A 2 -14.76 -55.36 26.92
N ALA A 3 -15.05 -55.82 25.72
CA ALA A 3 -14.74 -55.11 24.50
C ALA A 3 -15.77 -53.98 24.29
N ASP A 4 -15.36 -52.73 24.46
CA ASP A 4 -16.14 -51.58 24.00
C ASP A 4 -15.71 -51.26 22.56
N LYS A 5 -16.10 -52.14 21.64
CA LYS A 5 -16.27 -51.74 20.24
C LYS A 5 -17.53 -50.88 20.24
N ALA A 6 -17.35 -49.56 20.31
CA ALA A 6 -18.41 -48.63 19.95
C ALA A 6 -18.80 -48.92 18.50
N ILE A 7 -19.93 -49.60 18.33
CA ILE A 7 -20.62 -49.71 17.06
C ILE A 7 -21.05 -48.27 16.76
N LEU A 8 -20.30 -47.58 15.90
CA LEU A 8 -20.70 -46.29 15.36
C LEU A 8 -21.85 -46.55 14.40
N ASP A 9 -23.08 -46.45 14.91
CA ASP A 9 -24.28 -46.43 14.08
C ASP A 9 -24.15 -45.26 13.07
N PRO A 10 -24.22 -45.49 11.75
CA PRO A 10 -24.01 -44.44 10.74
C PRO A 10 -24.98 -43.26 10.86
N ASN A 11 -26.11 -43.45 11.55
CA ASN A 11 -27.16 -42.45 11.72
C ASN A 11 -26.98 -41.53 12.93
N THR A 12 -26.08 -41.83 13.88
CA THR A 12 -25.85 -40.99 15.09
C THR A 12 -24.55 -40.18 15.02
N ILE A 13 -23.75 -40.35 13.98
CA ILE A 13 -22.48 -39.61 13.77
C ILE A 13 -22.72 -38.10 13.58
N PHE A 14 -23.92 -37.71 13.15
CA PHE A 14 -24.27 -36.32 12.84
C PHE A 14 -25.12 -35.62 13.90
N ASP A 15 -25.50 -36.29 15.00
CA ASP A 15 -26.35 -35.70 16.05
C ASP A 15 -25.68 -34.55 16.80
N ASP A 16 -24.35 -34.50 16.80
CA ASP A 16 -23.57 -33.47 17.50
C ASP A 16 -23.17 -32.27 16.60
N VAL A 17 -23.62 -32.22 15.35
CA VAL A 17 -23.30 -31.12 14.41
C VAL A 17 -23.80 -29.76 14.95
N ASP A 18 -24.98 -29.74 15.56
CA ASP A 18 -25.55 -28.52 16.14
C ASP A 18 -24.70 -27.94 17.30
N LYS A 19 -23.93 -28.80 17.98
CA LYS A 19 -23.01 -28.38 19.06
C LYS A 19 -21.71 -27.78 18.54
N TRP A 20 -21.33 -28.08 17.29
CA TRP A 20 -20.23 -27.41 16.60
C TRP A 20 -20.67 -26.04 16.05
N GLU A 21 -21.86 -25.96 15.44
CA GLU A 21 -22.41 -24.71 14.90
C GLU A 21 -22.75 -23.68 15.99
N SER A 22 -23.18 -24.14 17.17
CA SER A 22 -23.38 -23.28 18.36
C SER A 22 -22.07 -22.89 19.07
N GLY A 23 -20.94 -23.52 18.72
CA GLY A 23 -19.65 -23.28 19.33
C GLY A 23 -19.46 -23.89 20.72
N GLU A 24 -20.40 -24.72 21.22
CA GLU A 24 -20.23 -25.44 22.50
C GLU A 24 -19.02 -26.38 22.46
N LEU A 25 -18.72 -26.95 21.29
CA LEU A 25 -17.51 -27.75 21.05
C LEU A 25 -16.43 -26.88 20.38
N GLY A 26 -15.27 -26.76 21.04
CA GLY A 26 -14.07 -26.13 20.46
C GLY A 26 -13.88 -24.63 20.71
N ALA A 27 -14.86 -23.93 21.30
CA ALA A 27 -14.72 -22.52 21.72
C ALA A 27 -14.21 -22.34 23.16
N ASP A 28 -13.85 -23.43 23.83
CA ASP A 28 -13.35 -23.39 25.21
C ASP A 28 -11.97 -22.71 25.27
N GLU A 29 -11.89 -21.61 26.02
CA GLU A 29 -10.67 -20.81 26.23
C GLU A 29 -9.51 -21.64 26.78
N ALA A 30 -9.78 -22.74 27.50
CA ALA A 30 -8.76 -23.66 28.00
C ALA A 30 -7.96 -24.36 26.88
N HIS A 31 -8.52 -24.44 25.67
CA HIS A 31 -7.90 -25.07 24.50
C HIS A 31 -7.34 -24.04 23.50
N ILE A 32 -7.46 -22.73 23.79
CA ILE A 32 -6.96 -21.65 22.94
C ILE A 32 -5.55 -21.27 23.38
N GLN A 33 -4.54 -21.64 22.58
CA GLN A 33 -3.19 -21.11 22.75
C GLN A 33 -2.93 -19.99 21.74
N SER A 34 -2.98 -18.73 22.18
CA SER A 34 -2.55 -17.61 21.34
C SER A 34 -1.05 -17.69 21.08
N VAL A 35 -0.67 -18.30 19.96
CA VAL A 35 0.71 -18.27 19.48
C VAL A 35 1.00 -16.87 18.97
N GLY A 36 1.41 -15.98 19.88
CA GLY A 36 1.81 -14.62 19.52
C GLY A 36 2.87 -14.68 18.42
N MET A 37 2.69 -13.90 17.36
CA MET A 37 3.60 -13.90 16.22
C MET A 37 5.06 -13.74 16.68
N PRO A 38 5.99 -14.66 16.32
CA PRO A 38 7.37 -14.63 16.78
C PRO A 38 8.02 -13.27 16.52
N GLN A 39 8.71 -12.70 17.51
CA GLN A 39 9.35 -11.37 17.37
C GLN A 39 10.28 -11.29 16.15
N LYS A 40 10.92 -12.41 15.78
CA LYS A 40 11.77 -12.52 14.59
C LYS A 40 10.98 -12.31 13.30
N LEU A 41 9.75 -12.83 13.23
CA LEU A 41 8.83 -12.65 12.10
C LEU A 41 8.28 -11.22 12.04
N LYS A 42 7.91 -10.64 13.19
CA LYS A 42 7.52 -9.21 13.28
C LYS A 42 8.62 -8.27 12.77
N LYS A 43 9.88 -8.53 13.17
CA LYS A 43 11.04 -7.75 12.71
C LYS A 43 11.31 -7.92 11.22
N LEU A 44 11.07 -9.10 10.64
CA LEU A 44 11.22 -9.34 9.20
C LEU A 44 10.15 -8.59 8.39
N LEU A 45 8.89 -8.65 8.82
CA LEU A 45 7.80 -7.90 8.18
C LEU A 45 8.02 -6.38 8.25
N ASN A 46 8.55 -5.88 9.38
CA ASN A 46 8.87 -4.47 9.57
C ASN A 46 10.17 -4.02 8.87
N LYS A 47 11.04 -4.95 8.48
CA LYS A 47 12.31 -4.67 7.77
C LYS A 47 12.11 -4.32 6.29
N SER A 48 10.93 -4.57 5.72
CA SER A 48 10.52 -4.06 4.40
C SER A 48 10.26 -2.55 4.42
N GLN A 49 11.26 -1.78 4.88
CA GLN A 49 11.17 -0.33 5.06
C GLN A 49 10.85 0.43 3.76
N GLU A 50 11.10 -0.17 2.60
CA GLU A 50 10.81 0.39 1.27
C GLU A 50 9.31 0.58 1.01
N LYS A 51 8.41 -0.08 1.76
CA LYS A 51 6.95 0.05 1.64
C LYS A 51 6.26 0.41 2.95
N LYS A 52 6.90 1.20 3.82
CA LYS A 52 6.22 1.75 5.00
C LYS A 52 5.14 2.75 4.56
N MET A 53 3.88 2.32 4.62
CA MET A 53 2.73 3.18 4.40
C MET A 53 2.32 3.85 5.71
N GLN A 54 2.15 5.17 5.70
CA GLN A 54 1.52 5.88 6.80
C GLN A 54 0.00 5.85 6.61
N LEU A 55 -0.73 5.60 7.70
CA LEU A 55 -2.18 5.73 7.68
C LEU A 55 -2.52 7.22 7.67
N VAL A 56 -3.19 7.66 6.61
CA VAL A 56 -3.71 9.02 6.49
C VAL A 56 -5.22 8.93 6.38
N SER A 57 -5.92 9.67 7.24
CA SER A 57 -7.37 9.82 7.16
C SER A 57 -7.69 11.11 6.40
N ILE A 58 -8.32 10.97 5.23
CA ILE A 58 -8.76 12.10 4.40
C ILE A 58 -10.27 12.03 4.21
N ARG A 59 -10.94 13.18 4.21
CA ARG A 59 -12.36 13.27 3.85
C ARG A 59 -12.47 13.54 2.35
N LEU A 60 -13.27 12.74 1.66
CA LEU A 60 -13.57 12.87 0.24
C LEU A 60 -15.10 12.98 0.07
N PRO A 61 -15.58 13.71 -0.96
CA PRO A 61 -17.00 13.71 -1.32
C PRO A 61 -17.50 12.29 -1.62
N VAL A 62 -18.78 12.03 -1.30
CA VAL A 62 -19.38 10.70 -1.47
C VAL A 62 -19.40 10.27 -2.94
N GLU A 63 -19.81 11.17 -3.84
CA GLU A 63 -19.85 10.94 -5.29
C GLU A 63 -18.48 10.52 -5.84
N LEU A 64 -17.42 11.21 -5.41
CA LEU A 64 -16.05 10.87 -5.82
C LEU A 64 -15.64 9.46 -5.40
N ILE A 65 -16.04 9.02 -4.19
CA ILE A 65 -15.75 7.67 -3.72
C ILE A 65 -16.50 6.63 -4.56
N GLU A 66 -17.74 6.91 -4.96
CA GLU A 66 -18.55 6.03 -5.81
C GLU A 66 -17.97 5.91 -7.22
N ASP A 67 -17.54 7.02 -7.80
CA ASP A 67 -16.86 7.04 -9.10
C ASP A 67 -15.56 6.25 -9.05
N LEU A 68 -14.72 6.46 -8.04
CA LEU A 68 -13.47 5.72 -7.85
C LEU A 68 -13.71 4.22 -7.67
N LYS A 69 -14.79 3.83 -6.99
CA LYS A 69 -15.17 2.41 -6.87
C LYS A 69 -15.60 1.84 -8.21
N THR A 70 -16.35 2.60 -9.00
CA THR A 70 -16.84 2.17 -10.32
C THR A 70 -15.67 2.01 -11.29
N ILE A 71 -14.78 3.00 -11.37
CA ILE A 71 -13.56 2.94 -12.18
C ILE A 71 -12.66 1.78 -11.73
N GLY A 72 -12.47 1.62 -10.41
CA GLY A 72 -11.70 0.52 -9.86
C GLY A 72 -12.23 -0.85 -10.30
N LYS A 73 -13.54 -1.06 -10.26
CA LYS A 73 -14.16 -2.32 -10.73
C LYS A 73 -13.88 -2.59 -12.21
N LEU A 74 -13.94 -1.56 -13.06
CA LEU A 74 -13.66 -1.70 -14.50
C LEU A 74 -12.21 -2.11 -14.76
N GLU A 75 -11.27 -1.52 -14.01
CA GLU A 75 -9.83 -1.79 -14.11
C GLU A 75 -9.39 -3.05 -13.33
N GLY A 76 -10.32 -3.76 -12.67
CA GLY A 76 -10.00 -4.92 -11.84
C GLY A 76 -9.21 -4.60 -10.56
N MET A 77 -9.25 -3.35 -10.08
CA MET A 77 -8.53 -2.86 -8.91
C MET A 77 -9.46 -2.35 -7.80
N GLY A 78 -9.03 -2.47 -6.55
CA GLY A 78 -9.74 -1.84 -5.43
C GLY A 78 -9.62 -0.31 -5.46
N TYR A 79 -10.64 0.41 -4.99
CA TYR A 79 -10.64 1.89 -4.98
C TYR A 79 -9.42 2.46 -4.24
N GLN A 80 -8.99 1.80 -3.15
CA GLN A 80 -7.84 2.25 -2.36
C GLN A 80 -6.54 2.15 -3.15
N SER A 81 -6.37 1.10 -3.95
CA SER A 81 -5.21 0.93 -4.83
C SER A 81 -5.23 1.97 -5.94
N LEU A 82 -6.39 2.20 -6.56
CA LEU A 82 -6.57 3.22 -7.59
C LEU A 82 -6.26 4.62 -7.05
N ALA A 83 -6.81 4.99 -5.89
CA ALA A 83 -6.58 6.28 -5.28
C ALA A 83 -5.08 6.54 -4.99
N ARG A 84 -4.36 5.52 -4.50
CA ARG A 84 -2.91 5.62 -4.28
C ARG A 84 -2.16 5.86 -5.58
N GLU A 85 -2.51 5.10 -6.63
CA GLU A 85 -1.86 5.22 -7.94
C GLU A 85 -2.10 6.60 -8.56
N VAL A 86 -3.33 7.12 -8.49
CA VAL A 86 -3.65 8.46 -8.98
C VAL A 86 -2.85 9.53 -8.26
N LEU A 87 -2.76 9.46 -6.92
CA LEU A 87 -1.98 10.40 -6.13
C LEU A 87 -0.48 10.33 -6.46
N ASN A 88 0.07 9.12 -6.62
CA ASN A 88 1.46 8.95 -7.02
C ASN A 88 1.73 9.55 -8.41
N ARG A 89 0.89 9.24 -9.40
CA ARG A 89 1.02 9.79 -10.76
C ARG A 89 0.95 11.30 -10.78
N PHE A 90 0.06 11.89 -9.98
CA PHE A 90 -0.06 13.33 -9.85
C PHE A 90 1.22 13.96 -9.31
N VAL A 91 1.75 13.44 -8.19
CA VAL A 91 3.00 13.94 -7.58
C VAL A 91 4.18 13.80 -8.53
N GLU A 92 4.30 12.67 -9.22
CA GLU A 92 5.37 12.48 -10.20
C GLU A 92 5.27 13.47 -11.37
N ALA A 93 4.06 13.72 -11.88
CA ALA A 93 3.85 14.65 -12.98
C ALA A 93 4.26 16.09 -12.59
N GLU A 94 3.84 16.54 -11.41
CA GLU A 94 4.20 17.87 -10.89
C GLU A 94 5.70 18.00 -10.63
N ASN A 95 6.34 16.96 -10.08
CA ASN A 95 7.79 16.95 -9.88
C ASN A 95 8.54 17.03 -11.22
N ARG A 96 8.13 16.23 -12.22
CA ARG A 96 8.73 16.27 -13.56
C ARG A 96 8.59 17.66 -14.20
N LYS A 97 7.42 18.27 -14.09
CA LYS A 97 7.18 19.64 -14.59
C LYS A 97 8.14 20.64 -13.95
N ARG A 98 8.21 20.65 -12.61
CA ARG A 98 9.09 21.56 -11.87
C ARG A 98 10.56 21.36 -12.20
N ILE A 99 11.00 20.12 -12.36
CA ILE A 99 12.39 19.81 -12.76
C ILE A 99 12.68 20.34 -14.16
N ASN A 100 11.76 20.15 -15.11
CA ASN A 100 11.92 20.66 -16.46
C ASN A 100 12.00 22.19 -16.50
N ASP A 101 11.16 22.86 -15.69
CA ASP A 101 11.21 24.32 -15.55
C ASP A 101 12.59 24.78 -15.03
N LEU A 102 13.09 24.16 -13.96
CA LEU A 102 14.43 24.46 -13.42
C LEU A 102 15.56 24.20 -14.42
N ILE A 103 15.47 23.12 -15.20
CA ILE A 103 16.44 22.82 -16.27
C ILE A 103 16.40 23.91 -17.34
N SER A 104 15.20 24.38 -17.70
CA SER A 104 15.04 25.43 -18.71
C SER A 104 15.63 26.76 -18.25
N GLU A 105 15.41 27.14 -16.98
CA GLU A 105 15.96 28.35 -16.38
C GLU A 105 17.48 28.27 -16.28
N LYS A 106 18.01 27.13 -15.80
CA LYS A 106 19.45 26.91 -15.71
C LYS A 106 20.12 27.06 -17.09
N ARG A 107 19.55 26.45 -18.13
CA ARG A 107 20.06 26.58 -19.51
C ARG A 107 20.00 28.01 -20.04
N LYS A 108 19.02 28.81 -19.61
CA LYS A 108 18.94 30.22 -19.98
C LYS A 108 20.06 31.02 -19.31
N LEU A 109 20.22 30.85 -18.00
CA LEU A 109 21.29 31.50 -17.23
C LEU A 109 22.68 31.11 -17.72
N GLU A 110 22.91 29.84 -18.08
CA GLU A 110 24.19 29.39 -18.64
C GLU A 110 24.52 30.09 -19.96
N ARG A 111 23.52 30.33 -20.82
CA ARG A 111 23.71 31.10 -22.07
C ARG A 111 24.04 32.56 -21.80
N GLU A 112 23.27 33.20 -20.93
CA GLU A 112 23.49 34.61 -20.54
C GLU A 112 24.88 34.79 -19.89
N LEU A 113 25.31 33.83 -19.05
CA LEU A 113 26.64 33.84 -18.45
C LEU A 113 27.75 33.72 -19.50
N GLU A 114 27.55 32.85 -20.49
CA GLU A 114 28.52 32.65 -21.57
C GLU A 114 28.64 33.90 -22.46
N GLU A 115 27.51 34.54 -22.79
CA GLU A 115 27.46 35.81 -23.50
C GLU A 115 28.19 36.92 -22.72
N MET A 116 27.90 37.08 -21.42
CA MET A 116 28.59 38.07 -20.58
C MET A 116 30.09 37.81 -20.46
N LYS A 117 30.52 36.54 -20.37
CA LYS A 117 31.95 36.18 -20.34
C LYS A 117 32.62 36.57 -21.65
N TYR A 118 31.99 36.27 -22.78
CA TYR A 118 32.50 36.63 -24.11
C TYR A 118 32.66 38.15 -24.27
N GLU A 119 31.67 38.93 -23.81
CA GLU A 119 31.74 40.40 -23.80
C GLU A 119 32.88 40.93 -22.93
N LEU A 120 33.06 40.36 -21.73
CA LEU A 120 34.14 40.74 -20.81
C LEU A 120 35.52 40.47 -21.43
N GLU A 121 35.71 39.31 -22.06
CA GLU A 121 36.95 39.01 -22.77
C GLU A 121 37.21 39.99 -23.93
N HIS A 122 36.17 40.34 -24.68
CA HIS A 122 36.29 41.29 -25.78
C HIS A 122 36.54 42.73 -25.32
N CYS A 123 36.07 43.13 -24.14
CA CYS A 123 36.44 44.41 -23.53
C CYS A 123 37.89 44.39 -23.04
N LYS A 124 38.33 43.32 -22.37
CA LYS A 124 39.72 43.18 -21.87
C LYS A 124 40.77 43.16 -22.98
N LYS A 125 40.45 42.61 -24.16
CA LYS A 125 41.34 42.62 -25.34
C LYS A 125 41.41 43.99 -26.05
N ARG A 126 40.46 44.89 -25.77
CA ARG A 126 40.36 46.22 -26.39
C ARG A 126 40.92 47.37 -25.53
N ALA A 127 41.21 47.11 -24.26
CA ALA A 127 41.87 48.04 -23.32
C ALA A 127 43.37 47.77 -23.24
#